data_AF-A0A5D6W1F2-F1
#
_entry.id   AF-A0A5D6W1F2-F1
#
_cell.length_a   1.000
_cell.length_b   1.000
_cell.length_c   1.000
_cell.angle_alpha   90.00
_cell.angle_beta   90.00
_cell.angle_gamma   90.00
#
_symmetry.space_group_name_H-M   'P 1'
#
loop_
_entity.id
_entity.type
_entity.pdbx_description
1 polymer ?
#
loop_
_entity_poly.entity_id
_entity_poly.type
_entity_poly.pdbx_seq_one_letter_code
_entity_poly.pdbx_strand_id
1 'polypeptide(L)'
;MMLVRSYLMEDKEVMMLDGTTGFMPGAAAIRLLASRQGVGADRIIVFTGTQEIPSFKAFTSEGVQEDLTAADYLVLSRSQADYEIRLTDYFVRCMREADALNEAAAC
;
A
#
# COMPACT_ATOMS: atom_id res chain seq x y z
N MET A 1 -7.31 11.56 6.32
CA MET A 1 -5.84 11.55 6.15
C MET A 1 -5.38 10.12 6.36
N MET A 2 -4.52 9.58 5.50
CA MET A 2 -4.03 8.19 5.58
C MET A 2 -2.53 8.19 5.90
N LEU A 3 -2.10 7.29 6.78
CA LEU A 3 -0.69 7.13 7.13
C LEU A 3 -0.09 5.95 6.36
N VAL A 4 1.04 6.19 5.71
CA VAL A 4 1.84 5.17 5.02
C VAL A 4 3.22 5.15 5.66
N ARG A 5 3.74 3.96 5.91
CA ARG A 5 5.09 3.74 6.44
C ARG A 5 5.95 3.18 5.32
N SER A 6 7.09 3.81 5.05
CA SER A 6 8.05 3.31 4.07
C SER A 6 9.25 2.69 4.79
N TYR A 7 9.70 1.55 4.27
CA TYR A 7 10.82 0.78 4.75
C TYR A 7 11.80 0.53 3.61
N LEU A 8 13.07 0.85 3.83
CA LEU A 8 14.12 0.61 2.85
C LEU A 8 14.81 -0.72 3.18
N MET A 9 14.72 -1.69 2.26
CA MET A 9 15.32 -3.01 2.40
C MET A 9 16.11 -3.36 1.14
N GLU A 10 17.42 -3.50 1.26
CA GLU A 10 18.31 -3.97 0.17
C GLU A 10 18.03 -3.24 -1.17
N ASP A 11 18.03 -1.91 -1.15
CA ASP A 11 17.75 -1.03 -2.31
C ASP A 11 16.30 -1.05 -2.84
N LYS A 12 15.38 -1.73 -2.16
CA LYS A 12 13.95 -1.71 -2.48
C LYS A 12 13.16 -0.92 -1.46
N GLU A 13 12.22 -0.14 -1.95
CA GLU A 13 11.27 0.60 -1.12
C GLU A 13 9.99 -0.22 -0.91
N VAL A 14 9.76 -0.63 0.33
CA VAL A 14 8.57 -1.38 0.75
C VAL A 14 7.67 -0.46 1.57
N MET A 15 6.48 -0.20 1.06
CA MET A 15 5.47 0.58 1.77
C MET A 15 4.50 -0.31 2.51
N MET A 16 4.06 0.15 3.67
CA MET A 16 3.01 -0.44 4.46
C MET A 16 1.92 0.59 4.71
N LEU A 17 0.67 0.20 4.49
CA LEU A 17 -0.50 1.00 4.82
C LEU A 17 -1.56 0.15 5.50
N ASP A 18 -2.36 0.81 6.34
CA ASP A 18 -3.49 0.19 6.99
C ASP A 18 -4.75 0.39 6.12
N GLY A 19 -5.22 -0.71 5.51
CA GLY A 19 -6.42 -0.72 4.68
C GLY A 19 -7.72 -0.77 5.49
N THR A 20 -7.63 -0.99 6.81
CA THR A 20 -8.80 -1.05 7.70
C THR A 20 -9.21 0.31 8.22
N THR A 21 -8.26 1.25 8.31
CA THR A 21 -8.53 2.63 8.72
C THR A 21 -8.96 3.50 7.54
N GLY A 22 -10.19 3.27 7.07
CA GLY A 22 -10.98 4.21 6.26
C GLY A 22 -10.98 3.99 4.76
N PHE A 23 -9.97 3.36 4.16
CA PHE A 23 -9.95 3.00 2.74
C PHE A 23 -9.08 1.79 2.47
N MET A 24 -9.67 0.77 1.84
CA MET A 24 -8.94 -0.38 1.32
C MET A 24 -8.61 -0.13 -0.16
N PRO A 25 -7.35 0.16 -0.52
CA PRO A 25 -6.98 0.40 -1.91
C PRO A 25 -7.07 -0.88 -2.75
N GLY A 26 -7.63 -0.72 -3.95
CA GLY A 26 -7.58 -1.70 -5.03
C GLY A 26 -6.34 -1.56 -5.90
N ALA A 27 -6.26 -2.36 -6.97
CA ALA A 27 -5.08 -2.43 -7.84
C ALA A 27 -4.72 -1.08 -8.47
N ALA A 28 -5.71 -0.26 -8.85
CA ALA A 28 -5.46 1.02 -9.51
C ALA A 28 -4.97 2.09 -8.52
N ALA A 29 -5.53 2.13 -7.32
CA ALA A 29 -5.03 2.95 -6.22
C ALA A 29 -3.59 2.59 -5.86
N ILE A 30 -3.27 1.29 -5.79
CA ILE A 30 -1.91 0.81 -5.53
C ILE A 30 -0.95 1.25 -6.64
N ARG A 31 -1.32 1.11 -7.92
CA ARG A 31 -0.52 1.61 -9.05
C ARG A 31 -0.22 3.10 -8.93
N LEU A 32 -1.25 3.90 -8.61
CA LEU A 32 -1.10 5.34 -8.44
C LEU A 32 -0.14 5.67 -7.30
N LEU A 33 -0.30 5.01 -6.15
CA LEU A 33 0.55 5.18 -4.97
C LEU A 33 2.02 4.82 -5.26
N ALA A 34 2.23 3.68 -5.90
CA ALA A 34 3.54 3.13 -6.23
C ALA A 34 4.26 3.87 -7.36
N SER A 35 3.52 4.61 -8.19
CA SER A 35 4.10 5.40 -9.27
C SER A 35 5.01 6.50 -8.74
N ARG A 36 5.99 6.91 -9.55
CA ARG A 36 6.87 8.06 -9.25
C ARG A 36 6.12 9.40 -9.16
N GLN A 37 4.88 9.48 -9.69
CA GLN A 37 4.00 10.63 -9.54
C GLN A 37 3.23 10.62 -8.21
N GLY A 38 3.10 9.43 -7.61
CA GLY A 38 2.62 9.23 -6.26
C GLY A 38 3.77 9.31 -5.26
N VAL A 39 3.85 8.32 -4.38
CA VAL A 39 4.90 8.26 -3.36
C VAL A 39 6.14 7.55 -3.90
N GLY A 40 5.95 6.55 -4.77
CA GLY A 40 7.02 5.74 -5.32
C GLY A 40 7.37 4.59 -4.39
N ALA A 41 7.05 3.36 -4.78
CA ALA A 41 7.44 2.17 -4.04
C ALA A 41 7.56 0.97 -4.98
N ASP A 42 8.49 0.08 -4.68
CA ASP A 42 8.64 -1.18 -5.44
C ASP A 42 7.60 -2.21 -4.99
N ARG A 43 7.25 -2.17 -3.70
CA ARG A 43 6.35 -3.13 -3.07
C ARG A 43 5.45 -2.45 -2.05
N ILE A 44 4.18 -2.85 -2.00
CA ILE A 44 3.18 -2.28 -1.12
C ILE A 44 2.50 -3.39 -0.34
N ILE A 45 2.49 -3.27 0.98
CA ILE A 45 1.86 -4.18 1.92
C ILE A 45 0.65 -3.46 2.52
N VAL A 46 -0.52 -4.06 2.34
CA VAL A 46 -1.77 -3.55 2.90
C VAL A 46 -2.18 -4.45 4.04
N PHE A 47 -2.35 -3.89 5.22
CA PHE A 47 -2.99 -4.58 6.34
C PHE A 47 -4.50 -4.62 6.11
N THR A 48 -5.05 -5.84 6.04
CA THR A 48 -6.48 -6.11 5.80
C THR A 48 -7.14 -6.88 6.93
N GLY A 49 -6.39 -7.22 7.97
CA GLY A 49 -6.85 -8.06 9.08
C GLY A 49 -7.45 -7.28 10.23
N THR A 50 -7.86 -8.01 11.26
CA THR A 50 -8.23 -7.43 12.56
C THR A 50 -7.05 -7.54 13.52
N GLN A 51 -7.12 -6.88 14.67
CA GLN A 51 -6.09 -7.03 15.71
C GLN A 51 -5.95 -8.49 16.21
N GLU A 52 -7.00 -9.30 16.06
CA GLU A 52 -7.02 -10.71 16.47
C GLU A 52 -6.48 -11.66 15.39
N ILE A 53 -6.71 -11.34 14.11
CA ILE A 53 -6.22 -12.13 12.97
C ILE A 53 -5.54 -11.18 11.97
N PRO A 54 -4.22 -10.95 12.11
CA PRO A 54 -3.51 -10.08 11.21
C PRO A 54 -3.45 -10.71 9.82
N SER A 55 -4.04 -10.04 8.83
CA SER A 55 -4.02 -10.43 7.43
C SER A 55 -3.34 -9.32 6.65
N PHE A 56 -2.41 -9.71 5.79
CA PHE A 56 -1.66 -8.77 4.94
C PHE A 56 -1.80 -9.21 3.49
N LYS A 57 -1.91 -8.22 2.61
CA LYS A 57 -1.82 -8.42 1.17
C LYS A 57 -0.63 -7.65 0.64
N ALA A 58 0.26 -8.32 -0.07
CA ALA A 58 1.33 -7.66 -0.78
C ALA A 58 0.91 -7.37 -2.22
N PHE A 59 1.37 -6.25 -2.74
CA PHE A 59 1.15 -5.81 -4.10
C PHE A 59 2.46 -5.32 -4.69
N THR A 60 2.64 -5.57 -5.98
CA THR A 60 3.70 -4.97 -6.77
C THR A 60 3.38 -3.51 -7.08
N SER A 61 4.38 -2.77 -7.59
CA SER A 61 4.18 -1.42 -8.12
C SER A 61 3.16 -1.35 -9.27
N GLU A 62 2.93 -2.47 -9.96
CA GLU A 62 1.89 -2.62 -10.98
C GLU A 62 0.52 -3.01 -10.39
N GLY A 63 0.33 -2.96 -9.08
CA GLY A 63 -0.94 -3.28 -8.43
C GLY A 63 -1.36 -4.74 -8.54
N VAL A 64 -0.44 -5.64 -8.92
CA VAL A 64 -0.70 -7.08 -8.92
C VAL A 64 -0.55 -7.60 -7.51
N GLN A 65 -1.57 -8.31 -7.02
CA GLN A 65 -1.50 -8.94 -5.70
C GLN A 65 -0.57 -10.14 -5.76
N GLU A 66 0.37 -10.21 -4.84
CA GLU A 66 1.32 -11.31 -4.68
C GLU A 66 1.30 -11.84 -3.23
N ASP A 67 1.82 -13.06 -3.07
CA ASP A 67 2.06 -13.62 -1.74
C ASP A 67 3.20 -12.89 -1.03
N LEU A 68 3.14 -12.89 0.30
CA LEU A 68 4.18 -12.33 1.15
C LEU A 68 5.47 -13.15 1.02
N THR A 69 6.57 -12.46 0.83
CA THR A 69 7.91 -13.04 0.78
C THR A 69 8.57 -12.98 2.16
N ALA A 70 9.67 -13.72 2.35
CA ALA A 70 10.45 -13.64 3.58
C ALA A 70 10.92 -12.21 3.90
N ALA A 71 11.22 -11.40 2.87
CA ALA A 71 11.59 -10.00 3.04
C ALA A 71 10.44 -9.14 3.60
N ASP A 72 9.20 -9.42 3.20
CA ASP A 72 8.02 -8.71 3.72
C ASP A 72 7.80 -8.99 5.21
N TYR A 73 8.00 -10.23 5.64
CA TYR A 73 7.93 -10.59 7.07
C TYR A 73 9.02 -9.89 7.90
N LEU A 74 10.22 -9.69 7.33
CA LEU A 74 11.27 -8.92 8.00
C LEU A 74 10.84 -7.46 8.18
N VAL A 75 10.20 -6.85 7.18
CA VAL A 75 9.62 -5.50 7.29
C VAL A 75 8.55 -5.45 8.38
N LEU A 76 7.63 -6.42 8.42
CA LEU A 76 6.58 -6.49 9.44
C LEU A 76 7.12 -6.67 10.86
N SER A 77 8.28 -7.30 11.03
CA SER A 77 8.95 -7.45 12.33
C SER A 77 9.65 -6.17 12.80
N ARG A 78 9.88 -5.19 11.92
CA ARG A 78 10.53 -3.92 12.28
C ARG A 78 9.55 -2.98 12.95
N SER A 79 9.91 -2.51 14.14
CA SER A 79 9.09 -1.56 14.90
C SER A 79 9.18 -0.12 14.40
N GLN A 80 10.28 0.24 13.72
CA GLN A 80 10.54 1.59 13.24
C GLN A 80 10.55 1.61 11.71
N ALA A 81 9.75 2.50 11.13
CA ALA A 81 9.77 2.81 9.71
C ALA A 81 10.89 3.82 9.40
N ASP A 82 11.46 3.74 8.20
CA ASP A 82 12.46 4.70 7.73
C ASP A 82 11.80 6.07 7.44
N TYR A 83 10.59 6.04 6.88
CA TYR A 83 9.79 7.23 6.63
C TYR A 83 8.31 7.04 7.00
N GLU A 84 7.71 8.08 7.57
CA GLU A 84 6.26 8.16 7.76
C GLU A 84 5.68 9.23 6.85
N ILE A 85 4.77 8.81 5.98
CA ILE A 85 4.22 9.62 4.92
C ILE A 85 2.73 9.79 5.19
N ARG A 86 2.30 11.04 5.32
CA ARG A 86 0.90 11.39 5.58
C ARG A 86 0.24 11.80 4.28
N LEU A 87 -0.58 10.91 3.72
CA LEU A 87 -1.36 11.19 2.54
C LEU A 87 -2.51 12.14 2.89
N THR A 88 -2.59 13.23 2.15
CA THR A 88 -3.66 14.22 2.26
C THR A 88 -4.99 13.61 1.81
N ASP A 89 -6.10 14.18 2.28
CA ASP A 89 -7.44 13.74 1.87
C ASP A 89 -7.65 13.88 0.34
N TYR A 90 -6.98 14.86 -0.27
CA TYR A 90 -6.97 15.02 -1.72
C TYR A 90 -6.38 13.79 -2.42
N PHE A 91 -5.20 13.32 -2.00
CA PHE A 91 -4.56 12.18 -2.63
C PHE A 91 -5.35 10.88 -2.39
N VAL A 92 -5.89 10.69 -1.19
CA VAL A 92 -6.77 9.56 -0.88
C VAL A 92 -8.02 9.56 -1.76
N ARG A 93 -8.58 10.73 -2.07
CA ARG A 93 -9.70 10.85 -3.03
C ARG A 93 -9.28 10.44 -4.44
N CYS A 94 -8.12 10.87 -4.92
CA CYS A 94 -7.60 10.45 -6.23
C CYS A 94 -7.40 8.92 -6.31
N MET A 95 -6.94 8.29 -5.22
CA MET A 95 -6.84 6.83 -5.14
C MET A 95 -8.21 6.15 -5.27
N ARG A 96 -9.24 6.66 -4.57
CA ARG A 96 -10.63 6.15 -4.69
C ARG A 96 -11.18 6.31 -6.10
N GLU A 97 -10.94 7.46 -6.72
CA GLU A 97 -11.35 7.72 -8.11
C GLU A 97 -10.67 6.77 -9.09
N ALA A 98 -9.38 6.49 -8.90
CA ALA A 98 -8.63 5.54 -9.73
C ALA A 98 -9.21 4.12 -9.65
N ASP A 99 -9.54 3.66 -8.44
CA ASP A 99 -10.20 2.36 -8.27
C ASP A 99 -11.60 2.33 -8.89
N ALA A 100 -12.42 3.37 -8.67
CA ALA A 100 -13.77 3.46 -9.25
C ALA A 100 -13.75 3.48 -10.79
N LEU A 101 -12.79 4.19 -11.40
CA LEU A 101 -12.60 4.20 -12.85
C LEU A 101 -12.18 2.83 -13.38
N ASN A 102 -11.31 2.14 -12.65
CA ASN A 102 -10.84 0.81 -13.02
C ASN A 102 -11.96 -0.24 -12.91
N GLU A 103 -12.81 -0.16 -11.89
CA GLU A 103 -14.01 -1.00 -11.76
C GLU A 103 -15.01 -0.73 -12.89
N ALA A 104 -15.24 0.55 -13.23
CA ALA A 104 -16.14 0.92 -14.32
C ALA A 104 -15.64 0.47 -15.70
N ALA A 105 -14.32 0.43 -15.92
CA ALA A 105 -13.73 -0.06 -17.16
C ALA A 105 -13.73 -1.60 -17.29
N ALA A 106 -13.95 -2.31 -16.17
CA ALA A 106 -14.03 -3.77 -16.15
C ALA A 106 -15.47 -4.32 -16.33
N CYS A 107 -16.48 -3.45 -16.29
CA CYS A 107 -17.89 -3.75 -16.60
C CYS A 107 -18.19 -3.52 -18.08
#